data_AF-A0AAW1C2V7-F1
#
_entry.id   AF-A0AAW1C2V7-F1
#
_cell.length_a   1.000
_cell.length_b   1.000
_cell.length_c   1.000
_cell.angle_alpha   90.00
_cell.angle_beta   90.00
_cell.angle_gamma   90.00
#
_symmetry.space_group_name_H-M   'P 1'
#
loop_
_entity.id
_entity.type
_entity.pdbx_description
1 polymer ?
#
loop_
_entity_poly.entity_id
_entity_poly.type
_entity_poly.pdbx_seq_one_letter_code
_entity_poly.pdbx_strand_id
1 'polypeptide(L)'
;MHVPSEVVGEVGKSVALPCTFTHPHKMYDKALTAIWHVREPFDGPVVFKCVTQSSSDLCRVTVGLKNRYKLLGNPRQNNLSLQIENLNWNDTNRYFCRVEFSGDLHDKYESRMGIHLRLVAAPRIINISVQAGKDRDFHAMCTAEGEPLPTLMWAGPLSGNATSVSSTGHQITKELQHLSHDGKYTCVATNSHGRAEASVYVYRFKAGSASWIMILLFVALGIKLVALLVILGIGAYCKGGNPIPGRRRRRRRRRRRRRRRRRRRRRRRRRRRRRRRRRRRRRRRRRRRRRRRRRRRRRRRRRRRRRRRRRRRRRRRRRRRRRRRRKKKKKKKKKKKKKKKKKKKKKKKKKKKKKKKKKKKKKKKKK
;
A
#
# COMPACT_ATOMS: atom_id res chain seq x y z
N MET A 1 19.89 -26.45 16.85
CA MET A 1 19.14 -25.23 16.47
C MET A 1 17.81 -25.25 17.20
N HIS A 2 17.33 -24.10 17.66
CA HIS A 2 16.02 -23.97 18.29
C HIS A 2 15.18 -22.97 17.49
N VAL A 3 14.13 -23.52 16.87
CA VAL A 3 13.17 -22.84 16.00
C VAL A 3 11.77 -23.40 16.28
N PRO A 4 10.70 -22.59 16.13
CA PRO A 4 9.33 -23.09 16.16
C PRO A 4 9.00 -23.86 14.88
N SER A 5 7.98 -24.72 14.93
CA SER A 5 7.46 -25.43 13.75
C SER A 5 6.76 -24.49 12.76
N GLU A 6 6.02 -23.50 13.26
CA GLU A 6 5.22 -22.58 12.46
C GLU A 6 5.33 -21.13 12.97
N VAL A 7 5.25 -20.18 12.05
CA VAL A 7 5.08 -18.75 12.31
C VAL A 7 3.99 -18.21 11.39
N VAL A 8 3.05 -17.47 11.97
CA VAL A 8 1.99 -16.79 11.20
C VAL A 8 2.40 -15.34 10.90
N GLY A 9 2.29 -14.95 9.64
CA GLY A 9 2.53 -13.59 9.16
C GLY A 9 1.31 -13.01 8.47
N GLU A 10 1.17 -11.67 8.49
CA GLU A 10 0.12 -10.98 7.75
C GLU A 10 0.64 -10.43 6.42
N VAL A 11 -0.14 -10.61 5.34
CA VAL A 11 0.22 -10.09 4.02
C VAL A 11 0.43 -8.58 4.05
N GLY A 12 1.49 -8.11 3.38
CA GLY A 12 1.91 -6.70 3.34
C GLY A 12 2.60 -6.21 4.62
N LYS A 13 2.58 -6.97 5.72
CA LYS A 13 3.29 -6.63 6.97
C LYS A 13 4.69 -7.24 7.01
N SER A 14 5.37 -7.10 8.15
CA SER A 14 6.68 -7.70 8.42
C SER A 14 6.53 -8.79 9.48
N VAL A 15 7.22 -9.91 9.30
CA VAL A 15 7.27 -11.01 10.27
C VAL A 15 8.71 -11.27 10.70
N ALA A 16 8.88 -11.82 11.89
CA ALA A 16 10.17 -12.27 12.40
C ALA A 16 10.17 -13.79 12.49
N LEU A 17 11.12 -14.45 11.82
CA LEU A 17 11.41 -15.86 11.95
C LEU A 17 12.44 -16.05 13.08
N PRO A 18 12.04 -16.57 14.25
CA PRO A 18 12.95 -16.72 15.37
C PRO A 18 13.89 -17.92 15.14
N CYS A 19 15.19 -17.70 15.31
CA CYS A 19 16.18 -18.78 15.26
C CYS A 19 17.27 -18.52 16.29
N THR A 20 17.50 -19.51 17.15
CA THR A 20 18.60 -19.51 18.11
C THR A 20 19.39 -20.80 18.02
N PHE A 21 20.66 -20.76 18.42
CA PHE A 21 21.51 -21.95 18.40
C PHE A 21 22.31 -22.10 19.68
N THR A 22 22.80 -23.31 19.90
CA THR A 22 23.69 -23.66 20.99
C THR A 22 24.97 -24.17 20.39
N HIS A 23 26.11 -23.66 20.85
CA HIS A 23 27.43 -24.10 20.42
C HIS A 23 28.21 -24.58 21.65
N PRO A 24 28.97 -25.69 21.58
CA PRO A 24 29.69 -26.27 22.71
C PRO A 24 30.59 -25.25 23.42
N HIS A 25 31.24 -24.37 22.66
CA HIS A 25 32.07 -23.31 23.22
C HIS A 25 31.25 -22.05 23.53
N LYS A 26 31.18 -21.68 24.81
CA LYS A 26 30.49 -20.46 25.28
C LYS A 26 31.11 -19.15 24.75
N MET A 27 32.33 -19.18 24.21
CA MET A 27 33.09 -18.02 23.75
C MET A 27 33.85 -18.33 22.45
N TYR A 28 33.14 -18.37 21.33
CA TYR A 28 33.73 -18.50 20.01
C TYR A 28 34.08 -17.12 19.42
N ASP A 29 35.38 -16.88 19.14
CA ASP A 29 35.86 -15.57 18.65
C ASP A 29 36.24 -15.55 17.17
N LYS A 30 36.28 -16.68 16.47
CA LYS A 30 36.57 -16.70 15.02
C LYS A 30 35.36 -16.21 14.20
N ALA A 31 35.50 -16.09 12.89
CA ALA A 31 34.39 -15.66 12.03
C ALA A 31 33.26 -16.69 12.01
N LEU A 32 32.03 -16.23 11.78
CA LEU A 32 30.88 -17.11 11.60
C LEU A 32 29.98 -16.56 10.51
N THR A 33 29.32 -17.46 9.80
CA THR A 33 28.39 -17.17 8.71
C THR A 33 27.00 -17.60 9.11
N ALA A 34 26.04 -16.69 9.02
CA ALA A 34 24.62 -16.99 9.20
C ALA A 34 23.95 -17.07 7.83
N ILE A 35 23.20 -18.14 7.59
CA ILE A 35 22.57 -18.47 6.31
C ILE A 35 21.11 -18.82 6.56
N TRP A 36 20.24 -18.36 5.67
CA TRP A 36 18.85 -18.78 5.62
C TRP A 36 18.53 -19.36 4.25
N HIS A 37 18.08 -20.61 4.25
CA HIS A 37 17.57 -21.33 3.09
C HIS A 37 16.04 -21.30 3.08
N VAL A 38 15.45 -21.54 1.91
CA VAL A 38 13.99 -21.62 1.72
C VAL A 38 13.65 -22.90 0.96
N ARG A 39 12.44 -23.44 1.20
CA ARG A 39 11.88 -24.68 0.64
C ARG A 39 12.57 -25.95 1.12
N GLU A 40 13.88 -26.05 0.93
CA GLU A 40 14.68 -27.22 1.22
C GLU A 40 15.80 -26.89 2.24
N PRO A 41 16.16 -27.85 3.10
CA PRO A 41 17.34 -27.75 3.94
C PRO A 41 18.64 -27.94 3.14
N PHE A 42 19.76 -27.48 3.68
CA PHE A 42 21.16 -27.61 3.22
C PHE A 42 21.49 -27.02 1.86
N ASP A 43 20.85 -27.51 0.79
CA ASP A 43 21.08 -27.16 -0.61
C ASP A 43 19.99 -26.27 -1.19
N GLY A 44 18.97 -25.94 -0.39
CA GLY A 44 17.91 -25.05 -0.80
C GLY A 44 18.39 -23.63 -1.17
N PRO A 45 17.59 -22.85 -1.91
CA PRO A 45 17.97 -21.49 -2.29
C PRO A 45 18.26 -20.57 -1.09
N VAL A 46 19.40 -19.87 -1.14
CA VAL A 46 19.82 -18.94 -0.07
C VAL A 46 19.12 -17.58 -0.22
N VAL A 47 18.21 -17.26 0.70
CA VAL A 47 17.49 -15.97 0.71
C VAL A 47 18.25 -14.87 1.45
N PHE A 48 19.06 -15.26 2.43
CA PHE A 48 19.86 -14.34 3.24
C PHE A 48 21.17 -14.99 3.70
N LYS A 49 22.28 -14.28 3.55
CA LYS A 49 23.60 -14.67 4.03
C LYS A 49 24.32 -13.47 4.62
N CYS A 50 24.91 -13.63 5.80
CA CYS A 50 25.77 -12.61 6.38
C CYS A 50 26.94 -13.21 7.13
N VAL A 51 28.07 -12.50 7.09
CA VAL A 51 29.33 -12.94 7.72
C VAL A 51 29.68 -11.99 8.86
N THR A 52 29.97 -12.56 10.02
CA THR A 52 30.44 -11.83 11.20
C THR A 52 31.91 -12.12 11.42
N GLN A 53 32.75 -11.09 11.30
CA GLN A 53 34.20 -11.21 11.52
C GLN A 53 34.56 -11.41 13.00
N SER A 54 35.78 -11.87 13.27
CA SER A 54 36.32 -12.13 14.61
C SER A 54 36.15 -10.93 15.54
N SER A 55 35.71 -11.17 16.78
CA SER A 55 35.44 -10.14 17.81
C SER A 55 34.44 -9.01 17.44
N SER A 56 33.73 -9.13 16.31
CA SER A 56 32.74 -8.16 15.84
C SER A 56 31.31 -8.62 16.13
N ASP A 57 30.45 -7.67 16.52
CA ASP A 57 28.99 -7.85 16.62
C ASP A 57 28.27 -7.54 15.29
N LEU A 58 29.00 -7.09 14.26
CA LEU A 58 28.42 -6.65 13.00
C LEU A 58 28.37 -7.80 12.01
N CYS A 59 27.17 -8.20 11.61
CA CYS A 59 26.99 -9.11 10.48
C CYS A 59 27.00 -8.30 9.17
N ARG A 60 27.98 -8.56 8.30
CA ARG A 60 28.06 -7.99 6.95
C ARG A 60 27.24 -8.86 6.01
N VAL A 61 26.13 -8.33 5.51
CA VAL A 61 25.27 -9.03 4.55
C VAL A 61 26.02 -9.23 3.23
N THR A 62 26.06 -10.46 2.76
CA THR A 62 26.63 -10.85 1.46
C THR A 62 25.52 -11.22 0.47
N VAL A 63 24.44 -11.84 0.94
CA VAL A 63 23.25 -12.17 0.14
C VAL A 63 22.00 -11.65 0.87
N GLY A 64 21.10 -11.00 0.15
CA GLY A 64 19.84 -10.49 0.68
C GLY A 64 18.81 -10.33 -0.43
N LEU A 65 18.21 -11.44 -0.84
CA LEU A 65 17.33 -11.50 -2.01
C LEU A 65 16.17 -10.50 -1.89
N LYS A 66 15.86 -9.76 -2.97
CA LYS A 66 14.83 -8.70 -3.00
C LYS A 66 15.00 -7.58 -1.97
N ASN A 67 16.11 -7.55 -1.21
CA ASN A 67 16.44 -6.53 -0.22
C ASN A 67 15.38 -6.34 0.91
N ARG A 68 14.51 -7.34 1.13
CA ARG A 68 13.45 -7.37 2.16
C ARG A 68 13.83 -8.16 3.42
N TYR A 69 14.85 -9.01 3.33
CA TYR A 69 15.36 -9.80 4.45
C TYR A 69 16.34 -8.99 5.30
N LYS A 70 16.16 -9.01 6.63
CA LYS A 70 17.02 -8.28 7.58
C LYS A 70 17.28 -9.11 8.82
N LEU A 71 18.54 -9.21 9.21
CA LEU A 71 18.88 -9.81 10.49
C LEU A 71 18.37 -8.94 11.66
N LEU A 72 17.56 -9.53 12.53
CA LEU A 72 17.13 -8.94 13.79
C LEU A 72 18.06 -9.32 14.94
N GLY A 73 18.53 -10.58 14.92
CA GLY A 73 19.41 -11.16 15.92
C GLY A 73 20.86 -10.65 15.88
N ASN A 74 21.63 -11.06 16.89
CA ASN A 74 23.08 -10.95 16.86
C ASN A 74 23.67 -12.38 16.85
N PRO A 75 24.35 -12.80 15.78
CA PRO A 75 24.95 -14.13 15.69
C PRO A 75 25.95 -14.43 16.82
N ARG A 76 26.63 -13.41 17.36
CA ARG A 76 27.52 -13.55 18.55
C ARG A 76 26.80 -13.83 19.85
N GLN A 77 25.49 -13.57 19.88
CA GLN A 77 24.61 -13.87 21.01
C GLN A 77 23.72 -15.07 20.68
N ASN A 78 24.18 -15.90 19.74
CA ASN A 78 23.52 -17.10 19.26
C ASN A 78 22.09 -16.88 18.73
N ASN A 79 21.83 -15.69 18.21
CA ASN A 79 20.52 -15.31 17.70
C ASN A 79 20.63 -14.93 16.23
N LEU A 80 19.97 -15.72 15.39
CA LEU A 80 19.95 -15.61 13.93
C LEU A 80 18.59 -15.17 13.40
N SER A 81 17.70 -14.67 14.28
CA SER A 81 16.35 -14.30 13.91
C SER A 81 16.32 -13.34 12.73
N LEU A 82 15.49 -13.67 11.74
CA LEU A 82 15.39 -12.96 10.46
C LEU A 82 14.05 -12.24 10.37
N GLN A 83 14.06 -10.99 9.90
CA GLN A 83 12.86 -10.26 9.53
C GLN A 83 12.66 -10.32 8.03
N ILE A 84 11.44 -10.65 7.62
CA ILE A 84 10.97 -10.53 6.24
C ILE A 84 10.02 -9.33 6.18
N GLU A 85 10.28 -8.36 5.30
CA GLU A 85 9.43 -7.19 5.13
C GLU A 85 8.46 -7.34 3.96
N ASN A 86 7.27 -6.74 4.06
CA ASN A 86 6.27 -6.68 2.98
C ASN A 86 5.90 -8.05 2.44
N LEU A 87 5.40 -8.92 3.32
CA LEU A 87 5.00 -10.29 3.01
C LEU A 87 4.04 -10.36 1.83
N ASN A 88 4.17 -11.41 1.04
CA ASN A 88 3.31 -11.72 -0.10
C ASN A 88 3.01 -13.23 -0.12
N TRP A 89 1.95 -13.67 -0.80
CA TRP A 89 1.54 -15.09 -0.83
C TRP A 89 2.65 -16.06 -1.25
N ASN A 90 3.58 -15.63 -2.09
CA ASN A 90 4.73 -16.44 -2.54
C ASN A 90 5.84 -16.55 -1.48
N ASP A 91 5.72 -15.88 -0.33
CA ASP A 91 6.60 -16.05 0.82
C ASP A 91 6.17 -17.24 1.71
N THR A 92 4.98 -17.83 1.49
CA THR A 92 4.52 -19.04 2.21
C THR A 92 5.37 -20.24 1.83
N ASN A 93 6.35 -20.57 2.67
CA ASN A 93 7.31 -21.65 2.47
C ASN A 93 7.90 -22.10 3.81
N ARG A 94 8.66 -23.20 3.80
CA ARG A 94 9.57 -23.56 4.89
C ARG A 94 10.88 -22.78 4.79
N TYR A 95 11.36 -22.30 5.92
CA TYR A 95 12.63 -21.57 6.04
C TYR A 95 13.57 -22.29 6.99
N PHE A 96 14.82 -22.46 6.57
CA PHE A 96 15.83 -23.20 7.32
C PHE A 96 16.95 -22.26 7.73
N CYS A 97 17.31 -22.31 9.00
CA CYS A 97 18.31 -21.44 9.60
C CYS A 97 19.60 -22.22 9.83
N ARG A 98 20.69 -21.75 9.24
CA ARG A 98 22.01 -22.38 9.28
C ARG A 98 23.07 -21.43 9.80
N VAL A 99 24.01 -21.99 10.55
CA VAL A 99 25.21 -21.31 11.01
C VAL A 99 26.43 -22.15 10.66
N GLU A 100 27.48 -21.47 10.19
CA GLU A 100 28.77 -22.08 9.88
C GLU A 100 29.85 -21.32 10.62
N PHE A 101 30.71 -22.03 11.34
CA PHE A 101 31.83 -21.45 12.08
C PHE A 101 33.13 -21.59 11.28
N SER A 102 33.98 -20.56 11.28
CA SER A 102 35.25 -20.59 10.54
C SER A 102 36.33 -21.37 11.29
N GLY A 103 36.66 -22.58 10.87
CA GLY A 103 37.78 -23.33 11.46
C GLY A 103 37.76 -24.78 11.04
N ASP A 104 36.66 -25.47 11.35
CA ASP A 104 36.45 -26.88 11.05
C ASP A 104 35.27 -27.06 10.09
N LEU A 105 35.40 -28.00 9.15
CA LEU A 105 34.39 -28.29 8.13
C LEU A 105 33.08 -28.84 8.74
N HIS A 106 33.15 -29.43 9.93
CA HIS A 106 32.03 -30.07 10.63
C HIS A 106 31.26 -29.14 11.58
N ASP A 107 31.74 -27.91 11.82
CA ASP A 107 31.04 -26.93 12.67
C ASP A 107 29.96 -26.17 11.86
N LYS A 108 29.03 -26.95 11.31
CA LYS A 108 27.88 -26.45 10.54
C LYS A 108 26.62 -27.01 11.16
N TYR A 109 25.71 -26.12 11.56
CA TYR A 109 24.45 -26.53 12.18
C TYR A 109 23.31 -25.89 11.43
N GLU A 110 22.29 -26.69 11.12
CA GLU A 110 21.05 -26.23 10.50
C GLU A 110 19.83 -26.74 11.28
N SER A 111 18.72 -26.01 11.17
CA SER A 111 17.43 -26.46 11.71
C SER A 111 16.90 -27.64 10.91
N ARG A 112 16.67 -28.80 11.55
CA ARG A 112 16.18 -30.02 10.87
C ARG A 112 14.79 -29.84 10.23
N MET A 113 13.83 -29.30 10.97
CA MET A 113 12.43 -29.19 10.50
C MET A 113 12.12 -27.88 9.75
N GLY A 114 12.98 -26.86 9.91
CA GLY A 114 12.71 -25.50 9.47
C GLY A 114 11.52 -24.86 10.17
N ILE A 115 11.14 -23.66 9.71
CA ILE A 115 9.98 -22.90 10.16
C ILE A 115 9.01 -22.80 8.99
N HIS A 116 7.79 -23.29 9.14
CA HIS A 116 6.73 -23.08 8.17
C HIS A 116 6.15 -21.67 8.35
N LEU A 117 6.31 -20.79 7.34
CA LEU A 117 5.70 -19.47 7.36
C LEU A 117 4.32 -19.55 6.73
N ARG A 118 3.26 -19.47 7.55
CA ARG A 118 1.88 -19.36 7.07
C ARG A 118 1.47 -17.90 6.99
N LEU A 119 0.75 -17.53 5.93
CA LEU A 119 0.25 -16.17 5.75
C LEU A 119 -1.26 -16.09 5.96
N VAL A 120 -1.69 -15.00 6.58
CA VAL A 120 -3.10 -14.65 6.77
C VAL A 120 -3.36 -13.23 6.26
N ALA A 121 -4.61 -12.95 5.88
CA ALA A 121 -5.04 -11.64 5.45
C ALA A 121 -6.50 -11.39 5.79
N ALA A 122 -6.79 -10.21 6.32
CA ALA A 122 -8.16 -9.72 6.42
C ALA A 122 -8.78 -9.58 5.01
N PRO A 123 -10.11 -9.66 4.86
CA PRO A 123 -10.76 -9.67 3.57
C PRO A 123 -10.53 -8.35 2.87
N ARG A 124 -10.35 -8.40 1.55
CA ARG A 124 -10.23 -7.22 0.71
C ARG A 124 -10.99 -7.43 -0.58
N ILE A 125 -11.99 -6.58 -0.83
CA ILE A 125 -12.73 -6.61 -2.09
C ILE A 125 -11.83 -6.02 -3.19
N ILE A 126 -11.47 -6.86 -4.15
CA ILE A 126 -10.58 -6.51 -5.27
C ILE A 126 -11.35 -6.06 -6.51
N ASN A 127 -12.57 -6.56 -6.69
CA ASN A 127 -13.43 -6.18 -7.79
C ASN A 127 -14.90 -6.16 -7.36
N ILE A 128 -15.64 -5.16 -7.83
CA ILE A 128 -17.10 -5.12 -7.75
C ILE A 128 -17.63 -4.46 -9.03
N SER A 129 -18.49 -5.17 -9.75
CA SER A 129 -19.02 -4.70 -11.03
C SER A 129 -20.49 -5.06 -11.18
N VAL A 130 -21.17 -4.31 -12.05
CA VAL A 130 -22.52 -4.63 -12.51
C VAL A 130 -22.43 -4.83 -14.02
N GLN A 131 -23.02 -5.92 -14.48
CA GLN A 131 -23.03 -6.34 -15.88
C GLN A 131 -24.49 -6.45 -16.32
N ALA A 132 -24.74 -6.24 -17.62
CA ALA A 132 -26.04 -6.45 -18.21
C ALA A 132 -26.13 -7.92 -18.65
N GLY A 133 -27.20 -8.60 -18.22
CA GLY A 133 -27.56 -9.94 -18.69
C GLY A 133 -28.37 -9.89 -19.98
N LYS A 134 -28.90 -11.06 -20.37
CA LYS A 134 -29.92 -11.15 -21.42
C LYS A 134 -31.23 -10.49 -20.93
N ASP A 135 -32.09 -10.06 -21.85
CA ASP A 135 -33.43 -9.51 -21.55
C ASP A 135 -33.50 -8.29 -20.61
N ARG A 136 -32.52 -7.37 -20.69
CA ARG A 136 -32.46 -6.16 -19.84
C ARG A 136 -32.39 -6.48 -18.34
N ASP A 137 -31.87 -7.65 -17.98
CA ASP A 137 -31.52 -7.96 -16.61
C ASP A 137 -30.11 -7.43 -16.26
N PHE A 138 -29.84 -7.24 -14.98
CA PHE A 138 -28.53 -6.87 -14.49
C PHE A 138 -28.08 -7.87 -13.43
N HIS A 139 -26.80 -8.25 -13.48
CA HIS A 139 -26.15 -9.06 -12.46
C HIS A 139 -24.96 -8.33 -11.87
N ALA A 140 -24.69 -8.54 -10.58
CA ALA A 140 -23.58 -7.93 -9.88
C ALA A 140 -22.55 -8.99 -9.47
N MET A 141 -21.28 -8.70 -9.68
CA MET A 141 -20.18 -9.60 -9.35
C MET A 141 -19.29 -8.95 -8.30
N CYS A 142 -19.00 -9.68 -7.22
CA CYS A 142 -18.08 -9.24 -6.17
C CYS A 142 -16.98 -10.26 -5.97
N THR A 143 -15.73 -9.83 -6.11
CA THR A 143 -14.56 -10.66 -5.86
C THR A 143 -13.79 -10.11 -4.66
N ALA A 144 -13.55 -10.96 -3.66
CA ALA A 144 -12.73 -10.65 -2.51
C ALA A 144 -11.54 -11.61 -2.38
N GLU A 145 -10.49 -11.10 -1.76
CA GLU A 145 -9.25 -11.82 -1.45
C GLU A 145 -9.07 -11.87 0.08
N GLY A 146 -8.69 -13.02 0.64
CA GLY A 146 -8.43 -13.16 2.07
C GLY A 146 -7.98 -14.56 2.45
N GLU A 147 -7.34 -14.69 3.61
CA GLU A 147 -6.92 -15.97 4.19
C GLU A 147 -7.13 -15.92 5.72
N PRO A 148 -8.02 -16.74 6.30
CA PRO A 148 -8.87 -17.73 5.64
C PRO A 148 -9.81 -17.12 4.59
N LEU A 149 -10.23 -17.95 3.63
CA LEU A 149 -11.08 -17.53 2.52
C LEU A 149 -12.35 -16.85 3.04
N PRO A 150 -12.68 -15.63 2.60
CA PRO A 150 -13.76 -14.87 3.21
C PRO A 150 -15.15 -15.33 2.75
N THR A 151 -16.14 -15.28 3.64
CA THR A 151 -17.54 -15.49 3.29
C THR A 151 -18.11 -14.21 2.69
N LEU A 152 -18.70 -14.32 1.49
CA LEU A 152 -19.34 -13.21 0.79
C LEU A 152 -20.85 -13.20 1.00
N MET A 153 -21.39 -12.03 1.30
CA MET A 153 -22.84 -11.78 1.42
C MET A 153 -23.22 -10.51 0.66
N TRP A 154 -24.37 -10.52 0.00
CA TRP A 154 -24.95 -9.33 -0.61
C TRP A 154 -26.05 -8.79 0.28
N ALA A 155 -26.07 -7.47 0.47
CA ALA A 155 -27.11 -6.73 1.18
C ALA A 155 -27.70 -5.68 0.26
N GLY A 156 -29.03 -5.64 0.13
CA GLY A 156 -29.75 -4.71 -0.73
C GLY A 156 -31.25 -4.98 -0.78
N PRO A 157 -32.01 -4.21 -1.58
CA PRO A 157 -33.44 -4.41 -1.74
C PRO A 157 -33.72 -5.79 -2.36
N LEU A 158 -34.52 -6.62 -1.68
CA LEU A 158 -34.90 -7.98 -2.09
C LEU A 158 -33.69 -8.83 -2.51
N SER A 159 -32.80 -9.12 -1.55
CA SER A 159 -31.57 -9.89 -1.77
C SER A 159 -31.90 -11.33 -2.23
N GLY A 160 -32.07 -11.54 -3.54
CA GLY A 160 -32.45 -12.82 -4.14
C GLY A 160 -31.37 -13.92 -4.03
N ASN A 161 -31.79 -15.16 -4.28
CA ASN A 161 -30.98 -16.39 -4.18
C ASN A 161 -29.64 -16.25 -4.92
N ALA A 162 -28.54 -16.28 -4.17
CA ALA A 162 -27.20 -16.17 -4.74
C ALA A 162 -26.79 -17.49 -5.41
N THR A 163 -26.60 -17.45 -6.73
CA THR A 163 -26.60 -18.68 -7.55
C THR A 163 -25.22 -19.15 -8.00
N SER A 164 -24.15 -18.34 -7.89
CA SER A 164 -22.80 -18.81 -8.21
C SER A 164 -21.74 -18.29 -7.24
N VAL A 165 -20.94 -19.23 -6.71
CA VAL A 165 -19.75 -18.98 -5.91
C VAL A 165 -18.58 -19.70 -6.57
N SER A 166 -17.52 -18.96 -6.89
CA SER A 166 -16.28 -19.51 -7.43
C SER A 166 -15.12 -19.11 -6.54
N SER A 167 -14.29 -20.07 -6.15
CA SER A 167 -13.11 -19.85 -5.31
C SER A 167 -11.84 -20.36 -5.98
N THR A 168 -10.80 -19.54 -6.01
CA THR A 168 -9.48 -19.88 -6.56
C THR A 168 -8.38 -19.39 -5.62
N GLY A 169 -7.68 -20.33 -4.97
CA GLY A 169 -6.63 -20.01 -3.99
C GLY A 169 -7.15 -19.13 -2.86
N HIS A 170 -6.67 -17.89 -2.77
CA HIS A 170 -7.08 -16.90 -1.76
C HIS A 170 -8.20 -15.95 -2.24
N GLN A 171 -8.81 -16.19 -3.41
CA GLN A 171 -9.86 -15.36 -3.98
C GLN A 171 -11.19 -16.10 -4.03
N ILE A 172 -12.27 -15.37 -3.78
CA ILE A 172 -13.64 -15.84 -3.88
C ILE A 172 -14.47 -14.80 -4.60
N THR A 173 -15.32 -15.26 -5.52
CA THR A 173 -16.26 -14.44 -6.27
C THR A 173 -17.67 -14.93 -6.00
N LYS A 174 -18.57 -13.98 -5.69
CA LYS A 174 -20.00 -14.24 -5.52
C LYS A 174 -20.79 -13.34 -6.44
N GLU A 175 -21.68 -13.95 -7.20
CA GLU A 175 -22.59 -13.29 -8.12
C GLU A 175 -23.97 -13.09 -7.47
N LEU A 176 -24.58 -11.94 -7.75
CA LEU A 176 -25.98 -11.65 -7.46
C LEU A 176 -26.70 -11.49 -8.79
N GLN A 177 -27.63 -12.40 -9.08
CA GLN A 177 -28.45 -12.37 -10.29
C GLN A 177 -29.73 -11.55 -10.07
N HIS A 178 -30.38 -11.14 -11.16
CA HIS A 178 -31.70 -10.52 -11.14
C HIS A 178 -31.81 -9.25 -10.27
N LEU A 179 -31.01 -8.21 -10.57
CA LEU A 179 -31.13 -6.91 -9.91
C LEU A 179 -32.37 -6.15 -10.40
N SER A 180 -33.52 -6.56 -9.86
CA SER A 180 -34.86 -6.09 -10.21
C SER A 180 -35.21 -4.71 -9.65
N HIS A 181 -34.57 -4.30 -8.56
CA HIS A 181 -34.92 -3.09 -7.82
C HIS A 181 -33.83 -2.02 -7.91
N ASP A 182 -34.26 -0.77 -8.02
CA ASP A 182 -33.35 0.37 -7.96
C ASP A 182 -32.83 0.54 -6.53
N GLY A 183 -31.52 0.69 -6.38
CA GLY A 183 -30.96 0.83 -5.04
C GLY A 183 -29.47 0.57 -4.93
N LYS A 184 -29.04 0.53 -3.68
CA LYS A 184 -27.66 0.27 -3.28
C LYS A 184 -27.51 -1.20 -2.93
N TYR A 185 -26.69 -1.91 -3.70
CA TYR A 185 -26.30 -3.28 -3.43
C TYR A 185 -24.89 -3.29 -2.83
N THR A 186 -24.74 -3.92 -1.67
CA THR A 186 -23.49 -3.93 -0.90
C THR A 186 -23.00 -5.37 -0.76
N CYS A 187 -21.80 -5.64 -1.25
CA CYS A 187 -21.08 -6.88 -0.99
C CYS A 187 -20.30 -6.74 0.32
N VAL A 188 -20.51 -7.68 1.23
CA VAL A 188 -19.84 -7.79 2.52
C VAL A 188 -19.00 -9.06 2.51
N ALA A 189 -17.68 -8.90 2.68
CA ALA A 189 -16.71 -9.98 2.79
C ALA A 189 -16.24 -10.10 4.25
N THR A 190 -16.35 -11.28 4.84
CA THR A 190 -16.00 -11.52 6.25
C THR A 190 -15.07 -12.70 6.41
N ASN A 191 -14.07 -12.58 7.29
CA ASN A 191 -13.31 -13.72 7.79
C ASN A 191 -12.91 -13.49 9.25
N SER A 192 -12.23 -14.45 9.87
CA SER A 192 -11.76 -14.36 11.26
C SER A 192 -10.81 -13.19 11.55
N HIS A 193 -10.25 -12.56 10.52
CA HIS A 193 -9.30 -11.45 10.62
C HIS A 193 -9.90 -10.09 10.26
N GLY A 194 -11.16 -10.01 9.80
CA GLY A 194 -11.83 -8.74 9.58
C GLY A 194 -13.03 -8.78 8.65
N ARG A 195 -13.47 -7.59 8.24
CA ARG A 195 -14.63 -7.35 7.38
C ARG A 195 -14.32 -6.27 6.36
N ALA A 196 -14.72 -6.48 5.12
CA ALA A 196 -14.63 -5.49 4.04
C ALA A 196 -15.97 -5.34 3.34
N GLU A 197 -16.28 -4.13 2.89
CA GLU A 197 -17.55 -3.82 2.24
C GLU A 197 -17.33 -2.95 1.00
N ALA A 198 -18.08 -3.23 -0.05
CA ALA A 198 -18.11 -2.43 -1.25
C ALA A 198 -19.53 -2.39 -1.81
N SER A 199 -19.92 -1.25 -2.37
CA SER A 199 -21.28 -1.05 -2.86
C SER A 199 -21.30 -0.59 -4.31
N VAL A 200 -22.32 -1.06 -5.04
CA VAL A 200 -22.71 -0.61 -6.37
C VAL A 200 -24.13 -0.08 -6.34
N TYR A 201 -24.43 0.86 -7.22
CA TYR A 201 -25.76 1.45 -7.34
C TYR A 201 -26.35 1.06 -8.70
N VAL A 202 -27.56 0.53 -8.67
CA VAL A 202 -28.32 0.16 -9.88
C VAL A 202 -29.52 1.07 -9.98
N TYR A 203 -29.70 1.63 -11.18
CA TYR A 203 -30.82 2.48 -11.54
C TYR A 203 -31.33 2.06 -12.92
N ARG A 204 -32.54 1.51 -12.97
CA ARG A 204 -33.23 1.16 -14.21
C ARG A 204 -33.87 2.43 -14.74
N PHE A 205 -33.39 2.91 -15.90
CA PHE A 205 -34.11 3.94 -16.63
C PHE A 205 -35.41 3.35 -17.16
N LYS A 206 -36.52 3.56 -16.43
CA LYS A 206 -37.84 3.46 -17.01
C LYS A 206 -37.90 4.52 -18.11
N ALA A 207 -37.81 4.11 -19.37
CA ALA A 207 -38.14 4.99 -20.47
C ALA A 207 -39.58 5.42 -20.22
N GLY A 208 -39.77 6.64 -19.74
CA GLY A 208 -41.10 7.18 -19.50
C GLY A 208 -41.92 6.95 -20.75
N SER A 209 -43.15 6.48 -20.58
CA SER A 209 -44.16 6.28 -21.61
C SER A 209 -44.60 7.62 -22.21
N ALA A 210 -43.64 8.44 -22.65
CA ALA A 210 -43.84 9.66 -23.42
C ALA A 210 -44.30 9.37 -24.86
N SER A 211 -44.83 8.16 -25.11
CA SER A 211 -45.33 7.76 -26.41
C SER A 211 -46.71 8.37 -26.65
N TRP A 212 -47.64 8.29 -25.70
CA TRP A 212 -49.02 8.72 -25.96
C TRP A 212 -49.20 10.24 -25.90
N ILE A 213 -48.57 10.92 -24.95
CA ILE A 213 -48.68 12.39 -24.82
C ILE A 213 -48.05 13.10 -26.02
N MET A 214 -46.91 12.60 -26.51
CA MET A 214 -46.27 13.18 -27.70
C MET A 214 -47.09 12.90 -28.96
N ILE A 215 -47.66 11.70 -29.10
CA ILE A 215 -48.58 11.37 -30.20
C ILE A 215 -49.78 12.31 -30.18
N LEU A 216 -50.46 12.49 -29.05
CA LEU A 216 -51.61 13.40 -28.91
C LEU A 216 -51.25 14.85 -29.27
N LEU A 217 -50.07 15.33 -28.87
CA LEU A 217 -49.57 16.66 -29.21
C LEU A 217 -49.36 16.83 -30.72
N PHE A 218 -48.78 15.82 -31.38
CA PHE A 218 -48.57 15.84 -32.82
C PHE A 218 -49.89 15.75 -33.60
N VAL A 219 -50.84 14.94 -33.13
CA VAL A 219 -52.19 14.85 -33.71
C VAL A 219 -52.92 16.20 -33.59
N ALA A 220 -52.92 16.82 -32.40
CA ALA A 220 -53.54 18.13 -32.21
C ALA A 220 -52.89 19.24 -33.04
N LEU A 221 -51.56 19.24 -33.18
CA LEU A 221 -50.84 20.17 -34.07
C LEU A 221 -51.17 19.92 -35.55
N GLY A 222 -51.32 18.66 -35.95
CA GLY A 222 -51.75 18.26 -37.28
C GLY A 222 -53.15 18.80 -37.60
N ILE A 223 -54.12 18.58 -36.69
CA ILE A 223 -55.49 19.09 -36.83
C ILE A 223 -55.51 20.61 -36.96
N LYS A 224 -54.75 21.35 -36.13
CA LYS A 224 -54.66 22.81 -36.23
C LYS A 224 -54.05 23.27 -37.56
N LEU A 225 -53.08 22.54 -38.11
CA LEU A 225 -52.47 22.88 -39.38
C LEU A 225 -53.46 22.68 -40.55
N VAL A 226 -54.20 21.57 -40.54
CA VAL A 226 -55.22 21.27 -41.55
C VAL A 226 -56.34 22.31 -41.51
N ALA A 227 -56.87 22.62 -40.33
CA ALA A 227 -57.88 23.67 -40.16
C ALA A 227 -57.40 25.03 -40.70
N LEU A 228 -56.15 25.40 -40.42
CA LEU A 228 -55.56 26.65 -40.92
C LEU A 228 -55.41 26.67 -42.45
N LEU A 229 -55.07 25.53 -43.07
CA LEU A 229 -55.00 25.42 -44.52
C LEU A 229 -56.39 25.51 -45.18
N VAL A 230 -57.42 24.93 -44.57
CA VAL A 230 -58.81 25.04 -45.04
C VAL A 230 -59.28 26.50 -44.96
N ILE A 231 -59.04 27.19 -43.84
CA ILE A 231 -59.39 28.61 -43.67
C ILE A 231 -58.65 29.49 -44.70
N LEU A 232 -57.37 29.23 -44.95
CA LEU A 232 -56.60 29.97 -45.96
C LEU A 232 -57.04 29.66 -47.40
N GLY A 233 -57.47 28.43 -47.68
CA GLY A 233 -58.04 28.04 -48.97
C GLY A 233 -59.36 28.75 -49.25
N ILE A 234 -60.27 28.77 -48.28
CA ILE A 234 -61.54 29.50 -48.35
C ILE A 234 -61.27 31.01 -48.46
N GLY A 235 -60.32 31.56 -47.69
CA GLY A 235 -59.94 32.98 -47.77
C GLY A 235 -59.28 33.40 -49.09
N ALA A 236 -58.59 32.48 -49.78
CA ALA A 236 -58.04 32.72 -51.11
C ALA A 236 -59.13 32.63 -52.20
N TYR A 237 -60.12 31.77 -52.02
CA TYR A 237 -61.28 31.65 -52.91
C TYR A 237 -62.14 32.93 -52.91
N CYS A 238 -62.23 33.63 -51.77
CA CYS A 238 -63.01 34.88 -51.66
C CYS A 238 -62.27 36.18 -52.05
N LYS A 239 -61.04 36.14 -52.58
CA LYS A 239 -60.33 37.35 -53.05
C LYS A 239 -59.58 37.14 -54.36
N GLY A 240 -60.33 37.05 -55.46
CA GLY A 240 -59.85 37.40 -56.80
C GLY A 240 -59.76 38.93 -56.95
N GLY A 241 -58.55 39.47 -56.97
CA GLY A 241 -58.30 40.90 -57.23
C GLY A 241 -56.81 41.20 -57.36
N ASN A 242 -56.38 41.53 -58.58
CA ASN A 242 -54.98 41.68 -59.03
C ASN A 242 -54.13 42.71 -58.24
N PRO A 243 -52.80 42.51 -58.04
CA PRO A 243 -51.94 43.47 -57.36
C PRO A 243 -51.15 44.41 -58.31
N ILE A 244 -51.28 45.71 -58.08
CA ILE A 244 -50.61 46.84 -58.76
C ILE A 244 -49.08 46.89 -58.48
N PRO A 245 -48.22 47.12 -59.50
CA PRO A 245 -46.76 47.11 -59.35
C PRO A 245 -46.20 48.50 -59.01
N GLY A 246 -45.89 48.76 -57.73
CA GLY A 246 -45.46 50.14 -57.39
C GLY A 246 -44.56 50.38 -56.18
N ARG A 247 -43.86 49.39 -55.58
CA ARG A 247 -42.97 49.69 -54.41
C ARG A 247 -41.67 48.85 -54.34
N ARG A 248 -41.05 48.49 -55.47
CA ARG A 248 -39.86 47.59 -55.48
C ARG A 248 -38.51 48.29 -55.11
N ARG A 249 -38.30 49.60 -55.37
CA ARG A 249 -37.01 50.28 -55.09
C ARG A 249 -36.80 50.73 -53.61
N ARG A 250 -37.80 51.31 -52.93
CA ARG A 250 -37.69 51.71 -51.49
C ARG A 250 -37.61 50.51 -50.53
N ARG A 251 -38.34 49.40 -50.80
CA ARG A 251 -38.28 48.15 -50.00
C ARG A 251 -36.94 47.40 -50.12
N ARG A 252 -36.30 47.39 -51.31
CA ARG A 252 -34.95 46.80 -51.51
C ARG A 252 -33.85 47.57 -50.75
N ARG A 253 -33.88 48.92 -50.72
CA ARG A 253 -32.95 49.74 -49.90
C ARG A 253 -33.14 49.51 -48.38
N ARG A 254 -34.38 49.44 -47.87
CA ARG A 254 -34.66 49.09 -46.45
C ARG A 254 -34.24 47.66 -46.09
N ARG A 255 -34.46 46.67 -46.96
CA ARG A 255 -33.98 45.27 -46.76
C ARG A 255 -32.45 45.16 -46.78
N ARG A 256 -31.75 45.88 -47.66
CA ARG A 256 -30.26 45.94 -47.68
C ARG A 256 -29.70 46.60 -46.41
N ARG A 257 -30.29 47.70 -45.91
CA ARG A 257 -29.91 48.32 -44.62
C ARG A 257 -30.13 47.38 -43.42
N ARG A 258 -31.27 46.66 -43.36
CA ARG A 258 -31.54 45.65 -42.31
C ARG A 258 -30.56 44.46 -42.36
N ARG A 259 -30.21 43.94 -43.55
CA ARG A 259 -29.21 42.87 -43.72
C ARG A 259 -27.80 43.33 -43.29
N ARG A 260 -27.38 44.56 -43.63
CA ARG A 260 -26.10 45.15 -43.16
C ARG A 260 -26.06 45.30 -41.63
N ARG A 261 -27.15 45.78 -41.00
CA ARG A 261 -27.26 45.86 -39.51
C ARG A 261 -27.19 44.47 -38.85
N ARG A 262 -27.87 43.45 -39.39
CA ARG A 262 -27.79 42.06 -38.90
C ARG A 262 -26.38 41.47 -39.02
N ARG A 263 -25.68 41.68 -40.15
CA ARG A 263 -24.28 41.25 -40.35
C ARG A 263 -23.32 41.93 -39.35
N ARG A 264 -23.47 43.24 -39.10
CA ARG A 264 -22.69 43.98 -38.07
C ARG A 264 -22.96 43.43 -36.65
N ARG A 265 -24.21 43.16 -36.28
CA ARG A 265 -24.57 42.53 -34.99
C ARG A 265 -23.96 41.13 -34.83
N ARG A 266 -24.01 40.27 -35.87
CA ARG A 266 -23.37 38.93 -35.86
C ARG A 266 -21.85 39.03 -35.71
N ARG A 267 -21.18 39.95 -36.42
CA ARG A 267 -19.72 40.19 -36.26
C ARG A 267 -19.36 40.66 -34.84
N ARG A 268 -20.13 41.58 -34.24
CA ARG A 268 -19.95 42.02 -32.83
C ARG A 268 -20.12 40.85 -31.84
N ARG A 269 -21.15 40.00 -32.01
CA ARG A 269 -21.36 38.79 -31.18
C ARG A 269 -20.19 37.79 -31.30
N ARG A 270 -19.69 37.53 -32.51
CA ARG A 270 -18.51 36.67 -32.74
C ARG A 270 -17.25 37.23 -32.07
N ARG A 271 -16.99 38.54 -32.17
CA ARG A 271 -15.87 39.22 -31.47
C ARG A 271 -15.99 39.10 -29.95
N ARG A 272 -17.18 39.31 -29.37
CA ARG A 272 -17.44 39.11 -27.92
C ARG A 272 -17.19 37.65 -27.48
N ARG A 273 -17.66 36.66 -28.25
CA ARG A 273 -17.40 35.23 -27.97
C ARG A 273 -15.90 34.90 -28.00
N ARG A 274 -15.15 35.40 -29.00
CA ARG A 274 -13.68 35.23 -29.09
C ARG A 274 -12.96 35.87 -27.89
N ARG A 275 -13.34 37.09 -27.47
CA ARG A 275 -12.79 37.74 -26.27
C ARG A 275 -13.08 36.93 -24.99
N ARG A 276 -14.30 36.41 -24.81
CA ARG A 276 -14.66 35.53 -23.68
C ARG A 276 -13.83 34.24 -23.66
N ARG A 277 -13.64 33.58 -24.82
CA ARG A 277 -12.79 32.38 -24.94
C ARG A 277 -11.32 32.68 -24.58
N ARG A 278 -10.75 33.79 -25.07
CA ARG A 278 -9.39 34.24 -24.70
C ARG A 278 -9.26 34.50 -23.19
N ARG A 279 -10.22 35.19 -22.56
CA ARG A 279 -10.26 35.41 -21.10
C ARG A 279 -10.31 34.08 -20.32
N ARG A 280 -11.15 33.12 -20.73
CA ARG A 280 -11.23 31.78 -20.12
C ARG A 280 -9.90 31.01 -20.24
N ARG A 281 -9.25 31.03 -21.42
CA ARG A 281 -7.92 30.42 -21.62
C ARG A 281 -6.85 31.05 -20.73
N ARG A 282 -6.81 32.39 -20.62
CA ARG A 282 -5.90 33.11 -19.69
C ARG A 282 -6.14 32.72 -18.22
N ARG A 283 -7.40 32.66 -17.77
CA ARG A 283 -7.76 32.20 -16.41
C ARG A 283 -7.31 30.75 -16.15
N ARG A 284 -7.52 29.83 -17.10
CA ARG A 284 -7.04 28.42 -17.00
C ARG A 284 -5.51 28.34 -16.90
N ARG A 285 -4.77 29.10 -17.73
CA ARG A 285 -3.29 29.18 -17.66
C ARG A 285 -2.80 29.72 -16.31
N ARG A 286 -3.42 30.79 -15.78
CA ARG A 286 -3.11 31.34 -14.45
C ARG A 286 -3.37 30.30 -13.33
N ARG A 287 -4.50 29.59 -13.36
CA ARG A 287 -4.81 28.50 -12.41
C ARG A 287 -3.77 27.36 -12.47
N ARG A 288 -3.38 26.91 -13.68
CA ARG A 288 -2.32 25.89 -13.86
C ARG A 288 -0.97 26.35 -13.29
N ARG A 289 -0.55 27.60 -13.56
CA ARG A 289 0.68 28.19 -12.98
C ARG A 289 0.63 28.24 -11.45
N ARG A 290 -0.49 28.67 -10.86
CA ARG A 290 -0.68 28.67 -9.38
C ARG A 290 -0.59 27.25 -8.79
N ARG A 291 -1.22 26.25 -9.42
CA ARG A 291 -1.12 24.82 -9.00
C ARG A 291 0.31 24.31 -9.07
N ARG A 292 1.06 24.59 -10.16
CA ARG A 292 2.49 24.23 -10.28
C ARG A 292 3.35 24.88 -9.19
N ARG A 293 3.16 26.18 -8.91
CA ARG A 293 3.86 26.88 -7.81
C ARG A 293 3.55 26.26 -6.44
N ARG A 294 2.28 25.94 -6.14
CA ARG A 294 1.88 25.25 -4.89
C ARG A 294 2.54 23.87 -4.76
N ARG A 295 2.56 23.07 -5.84
CA ARG A 295 3.26 21.76 -5.87
C ARG A 295 4.77 21.90 -5.61
N ARG A 296 5.44 22.86 -6.25
CA ARG A 296 6.87 23.15 -6.00
C ARG A 296 7.14 23.56 -4.55
N ARG A 297 6.31 24.44 -3.96
CA ARG A 297 6.40 24.82 -2.54
C ARG A 297 6.22 23.63 -1.60
N ARG A 298 5.22 22.76 -1.85
CA ARG A 298 5.01 21.52 -1.06
C ARG A 298 6.22 20.57 -1.16
N ARG A 299 6.79 20.36 -2.35
CA ARG A 299 8.01 19.55 -2.54
C ARG A 299 9.21 20.13 -1.78
N ARG A 300 9.44 21.45 -1.84
CA ARG A 300 10.50 22.13 -1.06
C ARG A 300 10.30 21.97 0.45
N ARG A 301 9.09 22.14 0.97
CA ARG A 301 8.76 21.91 2.40
C ARG A 301 9.02 20.45 2.82
N ARG A 302 8.61 19.45 2.01
CA ARG A 302 8.90 18.03 2.27
C ARG A 302 10.40 17.74 2.29
N ARG A 303 11.18 18.28 1.34
CA ARG A 303 12.67 18.15 1.34
C ARG A 303 13.30 18.78 2.59
N ARG A 304 12.87 19.98 3.00
CA ARG A 304 13.35 20.63 4.26
C ARG A 304 13.02 19.78 5.50
N ARG A 305 11.79 19.24 5.61
CA ARG A 305 11.40 18.32 6.71
C ARG A 305 12.26 17.05 6.74
N ARG A 306 12.51 16.42 5.58
CA ARG A 306 13.40 15.24 5.48
C ARG A 306 14.84 15.58 5.92
N ARG A 307 15.41 16.72 5.49
CA ARG A 307 16.74 17.18 5.93
C ARG A 307 16.79 17.41 7.45
N ARG A 308 15.78 18.08 8.03
CA ARG A 308 15.67 18.26 9.50
C ARG A 308 15.60 16.93 10.26
N ARG A 309 14.79 15.97 9.79
CA ARG A 309 14.71 14.61 10.39
C ARG A 309 16.06 13.87 10.31
N ARG A 310 16.76 13.93 9.17
CA ARG A 310 18.12 13.35 9.03
C ARG A 310 19.12 14.00 9.99
N ARG A 311 19.13 15.33 10.13
CA ARG A 311 19.98 16.04 11.11
C ARG A 311 19.66 15.62 12.55
N ARG A 312 18.38 15.53 12.95
CA ARG A 312 17.97 15.05 14.28
C ARG A 312 18.43 13.60 14.53
N ARG A 313 18.28 12.70 13.57
CA ARG A 313 18.78 11.30 13.66
C ARG A 313 20.30 11.24 13.83
N ARG A 314 21.06 12.04 13.06
CA ARG A 314 22.53 12.15 13.21
C ARG A 314 22.93 12.66 14.59
N ARG A 315 22.27 13.71 15.12
CA ARG A 315 22.49 14.21 16.49
C ARG A 315 22.20 13.14 17.55
N ARG A 316 21.08 12.41 17.45
CA ARG A 316 20.75 11.30 18.36
C ARG A 316 21.80 10.18 18.32
N ARG A 317 22.27 9.78 17.12
CA ARG A 317 23.36 8.80 16.96
C ARG A 317 24.67 9.27 17.61
N ARG A 318 25.07 10.53 17.41
CA ARG A 318 26.25 11.12 18.06
C ARG A 318 26.13 11.11 19.60
N ARG A 319 24.96 11.51 20.15
CA ARG A 319 24.69 11.44 21.60
C ARG A 319 24.78 10.01 22.15
N ARG A 320 24.20 9.02 21.45
CA ARG A 320 24.30 7.59 21.84
C ARG A 320 25.75 7.09 21.80
N ARG A 321 26.54 7.43 20.77
CA ARG A 321 27.97 7.09 20.70
C ARG A 321 28.75 7.70 21.86
N ARG A 322 28.52 8.98 22.20
CA ARG A 322 29.14 9.64 23.37
C ARG A 322 28.79 8.93 24.68
N ARG A 323 27.51 8.57 24.89
CA ARG A 323 27.06 7.80 26.08
C ARG A 323 27.75 6.43 26.16
N ARG A 324 27.85 5.69 25.04
CA ARG A 324 28.58 4.40 24.99
C ARG A 324 30.07 4.56 25.31
N ARG A 325 30.75 5.57 24.77
CA ARG A 325 32.16 5.90 25.10
C ARG A 325 32.33 6.19 26.60
N ARG A 326 31.43 7.00 27.21
CA ARG A 326 31.43 7.26 28.66
C ARG A 326 31.24 5.98 29.48
N LYS A 327 30.28 5.11 29.11
CA LYS A 327 30.08 3.80 29.76
C LYS A 327 31.32 2.89 29.65
N LYS A 328 31.95 2.80 28.46
CA LYS A 328 33.21 2.05 28.28
C LYS A 328 34.35 2.60 29.16
N LYS A 329 34.54 3.93 29.23
CA LYS A 329 35.51 4.56 30.14
C LYS A 329 35.23 4.22 31.61
N LYS A 330 33.96 4.30 32.07
CA LYS A 330 33.57 3.88 33.44
C LYS A 330 33.87 2.40 33.71
N LYS A 331 33.56 1.49 32.79
CA LYS A 331 33.89 0.05 32.91
C LYS A 331 35.41 -0.18 32.99
N LYS A 332 36.22 0.47 32.15
CA LYS A 332 37.69 0.40 32.21
C LYS A 332 38.22 0.89 33.58
N LYS A 333 37.72 2.02 34.09
CA LYS A 333 38.07 2.52 35.44
C LYS A 333 37.71 1.49 36.54
N LYS A 334 36.51 0.89 36.50
CA LYS A 334 36.11 -0.18 37.46
C LYS A 334 37.03 -1.42 37.37
N LYS A 335 37.38 -1.88 36.16
CA LYS A 335 38.33 -3.00 35.98
C LYS A 335 39.73 -2.68 36.54
N LYS A 336 40.26 -1.47 36.29
CA LYS A 336 41.55 -1.01 36.88
C LYS A 336 41.48 -1.00 38.41
N LYS A 337 40.41 -0.49 39.02
CA LYS A 337 40.19 -0.52 40.49
C LYS A 337 40.17 -1.97 41.03
N LYS A 338 39.44 -2.89 40.37
CA LYS A 338 39.42 -4.32 40.77
C LYS A 338 40.80 -4.98 40.68
N LYS A 339 41.57 -4.73 39.60
CA LYS A 339 42.95 -5.24 39.45
C LYS A 339 43.87 -4.71 40.58
N LYS A 340 43.80 -3.40 40.90
CA LYS A 340 44.54 -2.82 42.03
C LYS A 340 44.17 -3.49 43.37
N LYS A 341 42.87 -3.71 43.65
CA LYS A 341 42.42 -4.43 44.85
C LYS A 341 42.96 -5.87 44.91
N LYS A 342 42.91 -6.62 43.80
CA LYS A 342 43.48 -7.99 43.72
C LYS A 342 45.00 -8.00 43.98
N LYS A 343 45.77 -7.07 43.40
CA LYS A 343 47.21 -6.93 43.66
C LYS A 343 47.49 -6.64 45.14
N LYS A 344 46.75 -5.72 45.77
CA LYS A 344 46.85 -5.45 47.23
C LYS A 344 46.58 -6.71 48.07
N LYS A 345 45.52 -7.48 47.76
CA LYS A 345 45.22 -8.76 48.45
C LYS A 345 46.34 -9.80 48.30
N LYS A 346 46.89 -9.97 47.09
CA LYS A 346 48.04 -10.88 46.85
C LYS A 346 49.29 -10.46 47.66
N LYS A 347 49.62 -9.17 47.69
CA LYS A 347 50.72 -8.64 48.53
C LYS A 347 50.50 -8.94 50.02
N LYS A 348 49.29 -8.73 50.55
CA LYS A 348 48.94 -9.08 51.95
C LYS A 348 49.10 -10.58 52.22
N LYS A 349 48.64 -11.47 51.33
CA LYS A 349 48.81 -12.93 51.46
C LYS A 349 50.30 -13.34 51.46
N LYS A 350 51.12 -12.78 50.56
CA LYS A 350 52.58 -13.03 50.55
C LYS A 350 53.25 -12.59 51.86
N LYS A 351 52.91 -11.41 52.38
CA LYS A 351 53.41 -10.94 53.70
C LYS A 351 53.02 -11.90 54.83
N LYS A 352 51.77 -12.39 54.87
CA LYS A 352 51.33 -13.39 55.88
C LYS A 352 52.10 -14.72 55.76
N LYS A 353 52.32 -15.24 54.55
CA LYS A 353 53.12 -16.46 54.31
C LYS A 353 54.58 -16.29 54.78
N LYS A 354 55.22 -15.14 54.48
CA LYS A 354 56.58 -14.84 54.96
C LYS A 354 56.64 -14.80 56.49
N LYS A 355 55.67 -14.16 57.17
CA LYS A 355 55.57 -14.16 58.64
C LYS A 355 55.43 -15.58 59.21
N LYS A 356 54.58 -16.44 58.61
CA LYS A 356 54.44 -17.85 59.03
C LYS A 356 55.73 -18.66 58.86
N LYS A 357 56.44 -18.51 57.73
CA LYS A 357 57.74 -19.17 57.51
C LYS A 357 58.80 -18.72 58.53
N LYS A 358 58.87 -17.43 58.84
CA LYS A 358 59.77 -16.91 59.90
C LYS A 358 59.45 -17.51 61.27
N LYS A 359 58.16 -17.61 61.64
CA LYS A 359 57.74 -18.27 62.90
C LYS A 359 58.13 -19.76 62.94
N LYS A 360 57.94 -20.51 61.85
CA LYS A 360 58.36 -21.93 61.77
C LYS A 360 59.87 -22.09 61.90
N LYS A 361 60.67 -21.25 61.23
CA LYS A 361 62.15 -21.27 61.37
C LYS A 361 62.59 -20.96 62.79
N LYS A 362 61.95 -20.01 63.49
CA LYS A 362 62.24 -19.73 64.91
C LYS A 362 61.91 -20.90 65.83
N LYS A 363 60.83 -21.66 65.55
CA LYS A 363 60.50 -22.87 66.34
C LYS A 363 61.50 -24.01 66.12
N LYS A 364 62.01 -24.19 64.90
CA LYS A 364 63.04 -25.21 64.58
C LYS A 364 64.44 -24.91 65.13
N LYS A 365 64.69 -23.70 65.63
CA LYS A 365 65.97 -23.32 66.26
C LYS A 365 65.92 -23.40 67.80
N LYS A 366 64.77 -23.79 68.36
CA LYS A 366 64.53 -23.90 69.82
C LYS A 366 64.28 -25.34 70.27
N LYS A 367 64.23 -26.27 69.32
CA LYS A 367 64.52 -27.69 69.46
C LYS A 367 65.88 -27.87 68.82
#